data_AF-A0AAW9PWG0-F1
#
_entry.id   AF-A0AAW9PWG0-F1
#
_cell.length_a   1.000
_cell.length_b   1.000
_cell.length_c   1.000
_cell.angle_alpha   90.00
_cell.angle_beta   90.00
_cell.angle_gamma   90.00
#
_symmetry.space_group_name_H-M   'P 1'
#
loop_
_entity.id
_entity.type
_entity.pdbx_description
1 polymer ?
#
loop_
_entity_poly.entity_id
_entity_poly.type
_entity_poly.pdbx_seq_one_letter_code
_entity_poly.pdbx_strand_id
1 'polypeptide(L)'
;EECRVFIHHYKRCQIGSISDGKNSWCLIGTCPTTGAERLANKRRPQIESRDLAIDRLTDRIFYSFNEQLNHRKLQPSDDRYIREWKSIRETVDREMRTSLSCGSNWRLFDYDDPNNSGAYTSRSLDRIADTIVNTRYPDESDATKKIHWSGIRQSLSISDPCK
;
A
#
# COMPACT_ATOMS: atom_id res chain seq x y z
N GLU A 1 12.12 6.88 -21.90
CA GLU A 1 10.87 7.45 -21.36
C GLU A 1 10.12 6.34 -20.63
N GLU A 2 10.29 6.25 -19.31
CA GLU A 2 9.65 5.20 -18.49
C GLU A 2 8.40 5.76 -17.80
N CYS A 3 7.22 5.40 -18.31
CA CYS A 3 5.94 5.63 -17.64
C CYS A 3 5.48 4.34 -16.96
N ARG A 4 5.62 4.22 -15.63
CA ARG A 4 4.90 3.20 -14.85
C ARG A 4 4.54 3.69 -13.45
N VAL A 5 3.30 4.17 -13.30
CA VAL A 5 2.50 4.01 -12.07
C VAL A 5 1.05 3.78 -12.51
N PHE A 6 0.57 2.54 -12.38
CA PHE A 6 -0.79 2.14 -12.75
C PHE A 6 -1.44 1.36 -11.61
N ILE A 7 -2.19 2.06 -10.76
CA ILE A 7 -3.02 1.48 -9.69
C ILE A 7 -4.22 2.45 -9.49
N HIS A 8 -5.50 2.10 -9.47
CA HIS A 8 -6.22 0.82 -9.52
C HIS A 8 -7.56 0.98 -10.29
N HIS A 9 -7.97 -0.04 -11.05
CA HIS A 9 -9.36 -0.47 -11.08
C HIS A 9 -9.37 -2.00 -11.17
N TYR A 10 -10.18 -2.64 -10.34
CA TYR A 10 -10.47 -4.06 -10.39
C TYR A 10 -10.96 -4.48 -11.78
N LYS A 11 -10.08 -5.01 -12.65
CA LYS A 11 -10.43 -6.03 -13.67
C LYS A 11 -9.21 -6.93 -13.94
N ARG A 12 -9.40 -8.18 -13.52
CA ARG A 12 -8.70 -9.43 -13.81
C ARG A 12 -7.93 -9.48 -15.15
N CYS A 13 -6.64 -9.77 -15.10
CA CYS A 13 -5.92 -10.52 -16.15
C CYS A 13 -5.48 -11.86 -15.54
N GLN A 14 -6.03 -12.97 -16.04
CA GLN A 14 -5.50 -14.30 -15.75
C GLN A 14 -4.23 -14.49 -16.56
N ILE A 15 -3.10 -14.74 -15.91
CA ILE A 15 -1.92 -15.30 -16.57
C ILE A 15 -1.49 -16.49 -15.72
N GLY A 16 -1.58 -17.69 -16.31
CA GLY A 16 -0.92 -18.87 -15.79
C GLY A 16 0.58 -18.72 -15.99
N SER A 17 1.34 -18.92 -14.92
CA SER A 17 2.80 -18.93 -14.96
C SER A 17 3.27 -20.21 -15.66
N ILE A 18 3.94 -20.07 -16.80
CA ILE A 18 5.03 -20.98 -17.17
C ILE A 18 6.31 -20.18 -16.92
N SER A 19 7.10 -20.64 -15.97
CA SER A 19 8.44 -20.13 -15.71
C SER A 19 9.32 -20.53 -16.88
N ASP A 20 9.95 -19.56 -17.53
CA ASP A 20 11.34 -19.69 -17.95
C ASP A 20 11.98 -18.30 -17.90
N GLY A 21 13.13 -18.24 -17.26
CA GLY A 21 13.84 -17.00 -17.03
C GLY A 21 14.18 -16.30 -18.35
N LYS A 22 13.97 -14.98 -18.34
CA LYS A 22 14.28 -13.96 -19.37
C LYS A 22 13.10 -13.61 -20.29
N ASN A 23 12.58 -12.39 -20.07
CA ASN A 23 11.74 -11.59 -20.95
C ASN A 23 10.32 -12.12 -21.24
N SER A 24 9.34 -11.65 -20.45
CA SER A 24 7.91 -11.93 -20.72
C SER A 24 7.28 -10.81 -21.54
N TRP A 25 6.99 -11.10 -22.82
CA TRP A 25 6.14 -10.32 -23.71
C TRP A 25 4.73 -10.91 -23.68
N CYS A 26 3.69 -10.07 -23.58
CA CYS A 26 2.30 -10.53 -23.68
C CYS A 26 1.96 -10.90 -25.14
N LEU A 27 1.82 -12.18 -25.43
CA LEU A 27 1.19 -12.67 -26.67
C LEU A 27 -0.33 -12.75 -26.51
N ILE A 28 -1.04 -12.27 -27.53
CA ILE A 28 -2.50 -12.29 -27.67
C ILE A 28 -2.94 -13.76 -27.78
N GLY A 29 -3.72 -14.25 -26.80
CA GLY A 29 -4.18 -15.64 -26.73
C GLY A 29 -5.67 -15.73 -26.31
N THR A 30 -6.39 -16.62 -26.99
CA THR A 30 -7.85 -16.75 -27.11
C THR A 30 -8.64 -17.09 -25.82
N CYS A 31 -9.92 -16.70 -25.80
CA CYS A 31 -10.89 -16.95 -24.72
C CYS A 31 -11.36 -18.43 -24.68
N PRO A 32 -11.31 -19.16 -23.55
CA PRO A 32 -11.83 -20.53 -23.46
C PRO A 32 -13.36 -20.55 -23.25
N THR A 33 -14.06 -21.40 -24.02
CA THR A 33 -15.53 -21.50 -24.14
C THR A 33 -16.13 -22.74 -23.48
N THR A 34 -15.75 -23.10 -22.25
CA THR A 34 -16.46 -24.19 -21.53
C THR A 34 -16.65 -23.93 -20.05
N GLY A 35 -17.91 -24.07 -19.59
CA GLY A 35 -18.38 -23.78 -18.23
C GLY A 35 -17.81 -24.66 -17.10
N ALA A 36 -17.03 -25.70 -17.42
CA ALA A 36 -16.44 -26.61 -16.43
C ALA A 36 -15.30 -25.98 -15.62
N GLU A 37 -14.51 -25.06 -16.19
CA GLU A 37 -13.40 -24.38 -15.47
C GLU A 37 -13.89 -23.31 -14.48
N ARG A 38 -15.12 -22.81 -14.66
CA ARG A 38 -15.70 -21.75 -13.82
C ARG A 38 -16.02 -22.21 -12.41
N LEU A 39 -16.26 -23.52 -12.21
CA LEU A 39 -16.64 -24.08 -10.91
C LEU A 39 -15.42 -24.51 -10.07
N ALA A 40 -14.29 -24.85 -10.70
CA ALA A 40 -13.06 -25.22 -9.99
C ALA A 40 -12.28 -24.02 -9.44
N ASN A 41 -12.52 -22.81 -9.94
CA ASN A 41 -11.82 -21.58 -9.54
C ASN A 41 -12.38 -20.91 -8.27
N LYS A 42 -13.34 -21.54 -7.57
CA LYS A 42 -14.10 -20.89 -6.51
C LYS A 42 -13.49 -20.99 -5.10
N ARG A 43 -12.33 -21.64 -4.91
CA ARG A 43 -11.72 -21.85 -3.57
C ARG A 43 -10.19 -21.93 -3.55
N ARG A 44 -9.47 -21.02 -4.22
CA ARG A 44 -8.10 -20.70 -3.78
C ARG A 44 -8.14 -19.30 -3.20
N PRO A 45 -7.77 -19.10 -1.91
CA PRO A 45 -7.44 -17.76 -1.44
C PRO A 45 -6.36 -17.25 -2.39
N GLN A 46 -6.67 -16.24 -3.21
CA GLN A 46 -5.61 -15.57 -3.94
C GLN A 46 -4.75 -14.90 -2.88
N ILE A 47 -3.55 -15.46 -2.67
CA ILE A 47 -2.52 -14.83 -1.86
C ILE A 47 -2.24 -13.50 -2.55
N GLU A 48 -2.65 -12.40 -1.93
CA GLU A 48 -2.29 -11.04 -2.36
C GLU A 48 -0.76 -11.01 -2.55
N SER A 49 -0.27 -10.51 -3.68
CA SER A 49 1.18 -10.31 -3.85
C SER A 49 1.67 -9.22 -2.90
N ARG A 50 2.93 -9.29 -2.48
CA ARG A 50 3.53 -8.27 -1.60
C ARG A 50 3.37 -6.84 -2.14
N ASP A 51 3.65 -6.64 -3.42
CA ASP A 51 3.52 -5.32 -4.06
C ASP A 51 2.10 -4.77 -3.96
N LEU A 52 1.10 -5.58 -4.27
CA LEU A 52 -0.31 -5.21 -4.15
C LEU A 52 -0.69 -4.83 -2.70
N ALA A 53 -0.17 -5.55 -1.71
CA ALA A 53 -0.40 -5.23 -0.30
C ALA A 53 0.26 -3.91 0.11
N ILE A 54 1.48 -3.65 -0.36
CA ILE A 54 2.20 -2.39 -0.17
C ILE A 54 1.37 -1.26 -0.77
N ASP A 55 1.01 -1.38 -2.05
CA ASP A 55 0.28 -0.33 -2.77
C ASP A 55 -1.07 -0.02 -2.12
N ARG A 56 -1.81 -1.06 -1.71
CA ARG A 56 -3.09 -0.90 -1.00
C ARG A 56 -2.93 -0.16 0.33
N LEU A 57 -1.89 -0.48 1.11
CA LEU A 57 -1.65 0.20 2.39
C LEU A 57 -1.14 1.63 2.17
N THR A 58 -0.26 1.84 1.20
CA THR A 58 0.20 3.16 0.78
C THR A 58 -0.96 4.05 0.35
N ASP A 59 -1.87 3.55 -0.50
CA ASP A 59 -3.06 4.30 -0.91
C ASP A 59 -3.94 4.66 0.30
N ARG A 60 -4.18 3.71 1.21
CA ARG A 60 -4.97 3.95 2.42
C ARG A 60 -4.38 5.09 3.26
N ILE A 61 -3.07 5.08 3.47
CA ILE A 61 -2.35 6.14 4.21
C ILE A 61 -2.38 7.45 3.43
N PHE A 62 -1.97 7.41 2.17
CA PHE A 62 -1.80 8.61 1.37
C PHE A 62 -3.12 9.39 1.22
N TYR A 63 -4.23 8.71 0.90
CA TYR A 63 -5.51 9.38 0.71
C TYR A 63 -6.16 9.84 2.02
N SER A 64 -5.84 9.25 3.19
CA SER A 64 -6.36 9.75 4.47
C SER A 64 -5.82 11.14 4.83
N PHE A 65 -4.69 11.55 4.24
CA PHE A 65 -4.13 12.89 4.41
C PHE A 65 -4.25 13.76 3.16
N ASN A 66 -4.94 13.29 2.13
CA ASN A 66 -5.11 13.96 0.84
C ASN A 66 -6.54 13.79 0.31
N GLU A 67 -7.53 13.94 1.19
CA GLU A 67 -8.95 13.73 0.90
C GLU A 67 -9.46 14.62 -0.26
N GLN A 68 -8.85 15.79 -0.46
CA GLN A 68 -9.17 16.70 -1.57
C GLN A 68 -8.95 16.08 -2.95
N LEU A 69 -8.15 15.01 -3.05
CA LEU A 69 -7.97 14.25 -4.28
C LEU A 69 -9.17 13.33 -4.57
N ASN A 70 -10.06 13.11 -3.61
CA ASN A 70 -11.24 12.25 -3.73
C ASN A 70 -10.91 10.86 -4.33
N HIS A 71 -9.80 10.27 -3.88
CA HIS A 71 -9.28 8.99 -4.38
C HIS A 71 -9.05 8.94 -5.91
N ARG A 72 -8.99 10.10 -6.59
CA ARG A 72 -8.68 10.15 -8.03
C ARG A 72 -7.27 9.66 -8.26
N LYS A 73 -7.04 9.03 -9.40
CA LYS A 73 -5.69 8.64 -9.82
C LYS A 73 -4.79 9.89 -9.92
N LEU A 74 -3.57 9.78 -9.38
CA LEU A 74 -2.53 10.77 -9.56
C LEU A 74 -2.20 10.91 -11.05
N GLN A 75 -2.22 12.16 -11.51
CA GLN A 75 -1.85 12.55 -12.86
C GLN A 75 -0.35 12.85 -12.91
N PRO A 76 0.30 12.79 -14.08
CA PRO A 76 1.71 13.11 -14.22
C PRO A 76 2.08 14.51 -13.70
N SER A 77 1.14 15.46 -13.73
CA SER A 77 1.33 16.82 -13.20
C SER A 77 1.24 16.91 -11.67
N ASP A 78 0.86 15.85 -10.96
CA ASP A 78 0.74 15.82 -9.50
C ASP A 78 2.12 15.55 -8.83
N ASP A 79 3.18 16.20 -9.28
CA ASP A 79 4.58 15.89 -8.92
C ASP A 79 4.83 15.83 -7.40
N ARG A 80 4.21 16.74 -6.64
CA ARG A 80 4.31 16.75 -5.18
C ARG A 80 3.69 15.50 -4.56
N TYR A 81 2.49 15.14 -5.02
CA TYR A 81 1.76 13.97 -4.52
C TYR A 81 2.39 12.66 -4.95
N ILE A 82 2.93 12.59 -6.17
CA ILE A 82 3.67 11.42 -6.66
C ILE A 82 4.90 11.17 -5.79
N ARG A 83 5.67 12.22 -5.46
CA ARG A 83 6.83 12.09 -4.58
C ARG A 83 6.44 11.62 -3.19
N GLU A 84 5.41 12.22 -2.61
CA GLU A 84 4.90 11.82 -1.30
C GLU A 84 4.43 10.36 -1.27
N TRP A 85 3.61 9.95 -2.24
CA TRP A 85 3.12 8.58 -2.34
C TRP A 85 4.28 7.58 -2.46
N LYS A 86 5.31 7.89 -3.27
CA LYS A 86 6.50 7.05 -3.41
C LYS A 86 7.28 6.93 -2.10
N SER A 87 7.52 8.04 -1.40
CA SER A 87 8.21 8.01 -0.09
C SER A 87 7.46 7.14 0.92
N ILE A 88 6.12 7.27 0.99
CA ILE A 88 5.28 6.43 1.86
C ILE A 88 5.40 4.97 1.45
N ARG A 89 5.33 4.67 0.15
CA ARG A 89 5.44 3.31 -0.39
C ARG A 89 6.75 2.64 0.03
N GLU A 90 7.87 3.33 -0.11
CA GLU A 90 9.20 2.80 0.26
C GLU A 90 9.29 2.49 1.76
N THR A 91 8.72 3.36 2.61
CA THR A 91 8.68 3.08 4.05
C THR A 91 7.72 1.93 4.37
N VAL A 92 6.52 1.88 3.77
CA VAL A 92 5.60 0.75 3.94
C VAL A 92 6.25 -0.57 3.51
N ASP A 93 6.94 -0.57 2.37
CA ASP A 93 7.70 -1.72 1.88
C ASP A 93 8.69 -2.20 2.95
N ARG A 94 9.52 -1.31 3.49
CA ARG A 94 10.49 -1.66 4.53
C ARG A 94 9.84 -2.20 5.81
N GLU A 95 8.71 -1.63 6.23
CA GLU A 95 8.03 -2.02 7.46
C GLU A 95 7.07 -3.20 7.29
N MET A 96 6.85 -3.67 6.05
CA MET A 96 5.91 -4.76 5.76
C MET A 96 6.58 -6.12 5.80
N ARG A 97 5.99 -7.03 6.57
CA ARG A 97 6.42 -8.43 6.73
C ARG A 97 5.34 -9.41 6.30
N THR A 98 5.77 -10.62 5.98
CA THR A 98 4.85 -11.76 5.86
C THR A 98 4.22 -12.06 7.22
N SER A 99 2.92 -12.35 7.23
CA SER A 99 2.23 -12.88 8.40
C SER A 99 1.28 -13.98 7.97
N LEU A 100 1.27 -15.09 8.69
CA LEU A 100 0.32 -16.18 8.45
C LEU A 100 -0.83 -16.16 9.47
N SER A 101 -0.77 -15.24 10.44
CA SER A 101 -1.81 -15.07 11.45
C SER A 101 -2.91 -14.17 10.90
N CYS A 102 -4.18 -14.60 11.01
CA CYS A 102 -5.42 -13.85 10.71
C CYS A 102 -5.85 -13.66 9.23
N GLY A 103 -5.29 -14.40 8.28
CA GLY A 103 -5.85 -14.49 6.92
C GLY A 103 -5.40 -13.39 5.94
N SER A 104 -4.59 -12.43 6.37
CA SER A 104 -3.79 -11.56 5.50
C SER A 104 -2.33 -12.01 5.49
N ASN A 105 -1.73 -12.10 4.30
CA ASN A 105 -0.34 -12.56 4.18
C ASN A 105 0.69 -11.46 4.49
N TRP A 106 0.25 -10.20 4.57
CA TRP A 106 1.11 -9.03 4.64
C TRP A 106 0.59 -8.02 5.66
N ARG A 107 1.49 -7.54 6.52
CA ARG A 107 1.18 -6.56 7.57
C ARG A 107 2.41 -5.77 7.98
N LEU A 108 2.22 -4.64 8.66
CA LEU A 108 3.32 -3.94 9.32
C LEU A 108 3.91 -4.78 10.47
N PHE A 109 5.16 -4.48 10.86
CA PHE A 109 5.82 -5.13 11.99
C PHE A 109 5.00 -5.02 13.27
N ASP A 110 4.48 -3.82 13.54
CA ASP A 110 3.67 -3.50 14.71
C ASP A 110 2.54 -2.51 14.34
N TYR A 111 1.55 -2.44 15.22
CA TYR A 111 0.42 -1.51 15.17
C TYR A 111 0.21 -0.93 16.58
N ASP A 112 -0.50 0.18 16.68
CA ASP A 112 -0.83 0.75 17.99
C ASP A 112 -1.71 -0.22 18.77
N ASP A 113 -1.45 -0.40 20.08
CA ASP A 113 -2.27 -1.26 20.92
C ASP A 113 -3.56 -0.52 21.30
N PRO A 114 -4.76 -0.96 20.85
CA PRO A 114 -6.02 -0.31 21.19
C PRO A 114 -6.29 -0.27 22.71
N ASN A 115 -5.66 -1.16 23.48
CA ASN A 115 -5.81 -1.20 24.94
C ASN A 115 -4.89 -0.23 25.68
N ASN A 116 -3.93 0.39 24.99
CA ASN A 116 -3.02 1.37 25.57
C ASN A 116 -3.47 2.78 25.18
N SER A 117 -4.61 3.20 25.76
CA SER A 117 -5.30 4.44 25.40
C SER A 117 -4.39 5.66 25.54
N GLY A 118 -3.91 6.17 24.40
CA GLY A 118 -3.18 7.43 24.29
C GLY A 118 -1.68 7.32 24.00
N ALA A 119 -1.10 6.11 23.98
CA ALA A 119 0.30 5.92 23.60
C ALA A 119 0.41 5.45 22.15
N TYR A 120 1.12 6.21 21.31
CA TYR A 120 1.62 5.73 20.02
C TYR A 120 2.71 4.69 20.30
N THR A 121 2.40 3.40 20.14
CA THR A 121 3.32 2.31 20.46
C THR A 121 3.95 1.68 19.22
N SER A 122 3.40 1.93 18.03
CA SER A 122 3.91 1.35 16.79
C SER A 122 5.08 2.14 16.21
N ARG A 123 6.24 1.48 16.15
CA ARG A 123 7.42 2.03 15.47
C ARG A 123 7.25 2.07 13.95
N SER A 124 6.48 1.16 13.38
CA SER A 124 6.17 1.16 11.94
C SER A 124 5.38 2.42 11.57
N LEU A 125 4.36 2.74 12.36
CA LEU A 125 3.53 3.94 12.15
C LEU A 125 4.31 5.23 12.47
N ASP A 126 5.21 5.21 13.45
CA ASP A 126 6.12 6.33 13.73
C ASP A 126 7.02 6.63 12.52
N ARG A 127 7.65 5.61 11.91
CA ARG A 127 8.51 5.77 10.72
C ARG A 127 7.72 6.26 9.50
N ILE A 128 6.47 5.83 9.36
CA ILE A 128 5.56 6.34 8.32
C ILE A 128 5.26 7.82 8.57
N ALA A 129 4.94 8.20 9.81
CA ALA A 129 4.69 9.60 10.15
C ALA A 129 5.93 10.48 9.93
N ASP A 130 7.12 10.01 10.32
CA ASP A 130 8.39 10.69 10.04
C ASP A 130 8.56 10.92 8.54
N THR A 131 8.26 9.90 7.72
CA THR A 131 8.33 9.98 6.26
C THR A 131 7.40 11.07 5.73
N ILE A 132 6.16 11.12 6.21
CA ILE A 132 5.17 12.13 5.78
C ILE A 132 5.64 13.54 6.18
N VAL A 133 6.08 13.73 7.42
CA VAL A 133 6.55 15.03 7.92
C VAL A 133 7.76 15.52 7.12
N ASN A 134 8.77 14.67 6.96
CA ASN A 134 10.00 15.04 6.26
C ASN A 134 9.77 15.28 4.76
N THR A 135 8.77 14.62 4.16
CA THR A 135 8.43 14.85 2.75
C THR A 135 7.62 16.13 2.55
N ARG A 136 6.70 16.45 3.47
CA ARG A 136 5.82 17.63 3.36
C ARG A 136 6.48 18.93 3.83
N TYR A 137 7.38 18.82 4.81
CA TYR A 137 7.94 19.96 5.53
C TYR A 137 9.48 19.86 5.62
N PRO A 138 10.20 19.71 4.49
CA PRO A 138 11.64 19.45 4.53
C PRO A 138 12.44 20.54 5.24
N ASP A 139 12.06 21.80 5.04
CA ASP A 139 12.79 22.99 5.51
C ASP A 139 12.32 23.49 6.89
N GLU A 140 11.29 22.87 7.47
CA GLU A 140 10.77 23.26 8.78
C GLU A 140 11.70 22.86 9.92
N SER A 141 11.65 23.64 11.01
CA SER A 141 12.40 23.34 12.23
C SER A 141 11.94 22.04 12.87
N ASP A 142 12.83 21.39 13.64
CA ASP A 142 12.48 20.17 14.38
C ASP A 142 11.32 20.38 15.36
N ALA A 143 11.21 21.58 15.94
CA ALA A 143 10.11 21.95 16.82
C ALA A 143 8.77 21.98 16.06
N THR A 144 8.73 22.58 14.87
CA THR A 144 7.53 22.60 14.02
C THR A 144 7.20 21.20 13.52
N LYS A 145 8.20 20.45 13.06
CA LYS A 145 8.05 19.05 12.59
C LYS A 145 7.44 18.16 13.66
N LYS A 146 7.83 18.33 14.92
CA LYS A 146 7.24 17.60 16.06
C LYS A 146 5.74 17.84 16.21
N ILE A 147 5.28 19.07 15.98
CA ILE A 147 3.85 19.41 16.02
C ILE A 147 3.11 18.70 14.87
N HIS A 148 3.63 18.80 13.64
CA HIS A 148 3.06 18.11 12.48
C HIS A 148 3.02 16.59 12.66
N TRP A 149 4.11 16.03 13.19
CA TRP A 149 4.22 14.61 13.48
C TRP A 149 3.14 14.13 14.43
N SER A 150 2.91 14.86 15.53
CA SER A 150 1.88 14.52 16.51
C SER A 150 0.48 14.49 15.88
N GLY A 151 0.16 15.48 15.06
CA GLY A 151 -1.11 15.52 14.32
C GLY A 151 -1.24 14.36 13.32
N ILE A 152 -0.17 14.03 12.59
CA ILE A 152 -0.16 12.90 11.66
C ILE A 152 -0.39 11.58 12.40
N ARG A 153 0.30 11.33 13.52
CA ARG A 153 0.12 10.08 14.29
C ARG A 153 -1.26 9.95 14.89
N GLN A 154 -1.89 11.05 15.28
CA GLN A 154 -3.26 11.05 15.78
C GLN A 154 -4.27 10.60 14.71
N SER A 155 -4.04 11.03 13.47
CA SER A 155 -4.91 10.71 12.34
C SER A 155 -4.56 9.39 11.64
N LEU A 156 -3.35 8.86 11.85
CA LEU A 156 -2.89 7.58 11.30
C LEU A 156 -3.53 6.40 12.07
N SER A 157 -4.87 6.34 12.04
CA SER A 157 -5.66 5.28 12.66
C SER A 157 -5.83 4.11 11.70
N ILE A 158 -4.83 3.24 11.68
CA ILE A 158 -4.90 1.98 10.93
C ILE A 158 -5.03 0.87 11.97
N SER A 159 -6.22 0.28 12.05
CA SER A 159 -6.45 -0.89 12.88
C SER A 159 -5.58 -2.05 12.43
N ASP A 160 -5.05 -2.80 13.41
CA ASP A 160 -4.43 -4.09 13.15
C ASP A 160 -5.47 -4.99 12.46
N PRO A 161 -5.21 -5.52 11.25
CA PRO A 161 -6.15 -6.41 10.57
C PRO A 161 -6.45 -7.71 11.34
N CYS A 162 -5.69 -8.01 12.40
CA CYS A 162 -5.86 -9.20 13.24
C CYS A 162 -6.60 -8.97 14.57
N LYS A 163 -7.06 -7.74 14.87
CA LYS A 163 -7.82 -7.42 16.09
C LYS A 163 -9.24 -6.99 15.76
#